data_AF-A0A1A3U9D6-F1
#
_entry.id   AF-A0A1A3U9D6-F1
#
_cell.length_a   1.000
_cell.length_b   1.000
_cell.length_c   1.000
_cell.angle_alpha   90.00
_cell.angle_beta   90.00
_cell.angle_gamma   90.00
#
_symmetry.space_group_name_H-M   'P 1'
#
loop_
_entity.id
_entity.type
_entity.pdbx_description
1 polymer ?
#
loop_
_entity_poly.entity_id
_entity_poly.type
_entity_poly.pdbx_seq_one_letter_code
_entity_poly.pdbx_strand_id
1 'polypeptide(L)'
;MSGDITLSIDTEVDAAYIKVSDHSVAKTIEISDDVQIDIDSTGTLVGVELLDLAAEIPADEIAARCQLPFPEIMMALVDARPLLRAASISSSISSSNSGQAYAGMLQPA
;
A
#
# COMPACT_ATOMS: atom_id res chain seq x y z
N MET A 1 2.96 3.29 -24.57
CA MET A 1 3.20 1.93 -24.05
C MET A 1 2.69 1.96 -22.63
N SER A 2 1.60 1.25 -22.31
CA SER A 2 1.18 1.12 -20.91
C SER A 2 2.04 0.03 -20.31
N GLY A 3 2.85 0.36 -19.31
CA GLY A 3 3.56 -0.66 -18.52
C GLY A 3 2.57 -1.45 -17.67
N ASP A 4 2.89 -2.70 -17.35
CA ASP A 4 2.08 -3.50 -16.42
C ASP A 4 2.26 -2.94 -15.01
N ILE A 5 1.18 -2.38 -14.44
CA ILE A 5 1.16 -1.94 -13.05
C ILE A 5 0.93 -3.18 -12.18
N THR A 6 1.79 -3.41 -11.19
CA THR A 6 1.68 -4.54 -10.25
C THR A 6 1.45 -4.03 -8.85
N LEU A 7 0.47 -4.62 -8.15
CA LEU A 7 0.21 -4.38 -6.74
C LEU A 7 0.70 -5.59 -5.92
N SER A 8 1.58 -5.34 -4.96
CA SER A 8 2.02 -6.31 -3.95
C SER A 8 1.52 -5.85 -2.58
N ILE A 9 0.91 -6.76 -1.82
CA ILE A 9 0.33 -6.48 -0.50
C ILE A 9 0.99 -7.43 0.50
N ASP A 10 1.49 -6.88 1.59
CA ASP A 10 1.97 -7.63 2.75
C ASP A 10 1.08 -7.33 3.95
N THR A 11 0.15 -8.24 4.23
CA THR A 11 -0.78 -8.11 5.35
C THR A 11 -0.16 -8.41 6.71
N GLU A 12 1.05 -8.97 6.78
CA GLU A 12 1.71 -9.25 8.06
C GLU A 12 2.26 -7.96 8.69
N VAL A 13 2.68 -7.01 7.85
CA VAL A 13 3.19 -5.69 8.26
C VAL A 13 2.27 -4.53 7.87
N ASP A 14 1.07 -4.84 7.39
CA ASP A 14 0.04 -3.88 6.93
C ASP A 14 0.56 -2.87 5.90
N ALA A 15 1.34 -3.35 4.91
CA ALA A 15 1.98 -2.53 3.89
C ALA A 15 1.63 -2.98 2.46
N ALA A 16 1.85 -2.10 1.48
CA ALA A 16 1.74 -2.42 0.06
C ALA A 16 2.76 -1.67 -0.79
N TYR A 17 3.10 -2.26 -1.94
CA TYR A 17 3.91 -1.64 -2.97
C TYR A 17 3.19 -1.70 -4.32
N ILE A 18 3.04 -0.54 -4.95
CA ILE A 18 2.49 -0.39 -6.29
C ILE A 18 3.65 -0.10 -7.23
N LYS A 19 4.03 -1.09 -8.02
CA LYS A 19 5.06 -0.97 -9.04
C LYS A 19 4.47 -0.38 -10.32
N VAL A 20 5.05 0.72 -10.79
CA VAL A 20 4.64 1.45 -11.99
C VAL A 20 5.52 1.13 -13.18
N SER A 21 6.81 0.89 -12.97
CA SER A 21 7.76 0.51 -14.03
C SER A 21 8.88 -0.41 -13.53
N ASP A 22 9.63 -1.00 -14.47
CA ASP A 22 10.84 -1.79 -14.21
C ASP A 22 12.12 -0.93 -14.15
N HIS A 23 12.00 0.40 -14.18
CA HIS A 23 13.16 1.27 -14.08
C HIS A 23 13.84 1.14 -12.72
N SER A 24 15.14 1.45 -12.67
CA SER A 24 15.88 1.44 -11.40
C SER A 24 15.49 2.63 -10.53
N VAL A 25 15.22 2.35 -9.27
CA VAL A 25 15.02 3.38 -8.24
C VAL A 25 16.34 4.12 -8.03
N ALA A 26 16.32 5.44 -8.21
CA ALA A 26 17.45 6.30 -7.89
C ALA A 26 17.25 7.01 -6.54
N LYS A 27 15.99 7.28 -6.18
CA LYS A 27 15.65 7.97 -4.93
C LYS A 27 14.25 7.60 -4.46
N THR A 28 14.11 7.46 -3.15
CA THR A 28 12.82 7.39 -2.46
C THR A 28 12.49 8.77 -1.86
N ILE A 29 11.25 9.20 -1.98
CA ILE A 29 10.75 10.49 -1.48
C ILE A 29 9.57 10.21 -0.56
N GLU A 30 9.68 10.66 0.69
CA GLU A 30 8.57 10.70 1.64
C GLU A 30 7.54 11.76 1.20
N ILE A 31 6.28 11.32 1.13
CA ILE A 31 5.13 12.17 0.82
C ILE A 31 4.34 12.45 2.10
N SER A 32 4.13 11.42 2.91
CA SER A 32 3.61 11.50 4.27
C SER A 32 4.25 10.41 5.14
N ASP A 33 3.91 10.39 6.43
CA ASP A 33 4.38 9.37 7.38
C ASP A 33 4.13 7.92 6.89
N ASP A 34 3.06 7.72 6.10
CA ASP A 34 2.61 6.40 5.65
C ASP A 34 2.76 6.16 4.14
N VAL A 35 3.24 7.15 3.38
CA VAL A 35 3.32 7.08 1.91
C VAL A 35 4.67 7.59 1.41
N GLN A 36 5.35 6.75 0.64
CA GLN A 36 6.58 7.09 -0.06
C GLN A 36 6.44 6.82 -1.56
N ILE A 37 7.25 7.50 -2.36
CA ILE A 37 7.38 7.22 -3.80
C ILE A 37 8.82 6.93 -4.16
N ASP A 38 9.00 5.99 -5.08
CA ASP A 38 10.28 5.70 -5.71
C ASP A 38 10.34 6.37 -7.08
N ILE A 39 11.43 7.07 -7.35
CA ILE A 39 11.69 7.73 -8.62
C ILE A 39 13.00 7.25 -9.24
N ASP A 40 13.05 7.26 -10.57
CA ASP A 40 14.29 6.99 -11.31
C ASP A 40 15.19 8.24 -11.37
N SER A 41 16.34 8.10 -12.02
CA SER A 41 17.34 9.18 -12.14
C SER A 41 16.86 10.41 -12.92
N THR A 42 15.72 10.30 -13.63
CA THR A 42 15.08 11.41 -14.35
C THR A 42 13.97 12.08 -13.56
N GLY A 43 13.62 11.53 -12.39
CA GLY A 43 12.49 11.98 -11.57
C GLY A 43 11.16 11.36 -12.00
N THR A 44 11.17 10.30 -12.82
CA THR A 44 9.96 9.59 -13.25
C THR A 44 9.55 8.56 -12.20
N LEU A 45 8.26 8.47 -11.92
CA LEU A 45 7.70 7.53 -10.95
C LEU A 45 8.00 6.07 -11.33
N VAL A 46 8.59 5.33 -10.38
CA VAL A 46 8.89 3.90 -10.48
C VAL A 46 7.94 3.07 -9.64
N GLY A 47 7.58 3.56 -8.46
CA GLY A 47 6.64 2.89 -7.57
C GLY A 47 6.12 3.77 -6.44
N VAL A 48 5.10 3.29 -5.76
CA VAL A 48 4.50 3.89 -4.56
C VAL A 48 4.54 2.86 -3.45
N GLU A 49 5.08 3.24 -2.31
CA GLU A 49 5.13 2.41 -1.10
C GLU A 49 4.15 2.97 -0.07
N LEU A 50 3.28 2.09 0.43
CA LEU A 50 2.33 2.34 1.50
C LEU A 50 2.80 1.57 2.72
N LEU A 51 3.09 2.30 3.79
CA LEU A 51 3.49 1.72 5.08
C LEU A 51 2.29 1.35 5.97
N ASP A 52 1.09 1.82 5.58
CA ASP A 52 -0.21 1.48 6.17
C ASP A 52 -1.21 1.26 5.01
N LEU A 53 -1.86 0.10 4.95
CA LEU A 53 -2.88 -0.23 3.94
C LEU A 53 -4.15 0.63 4.03
N ALA A 54 -4.40 1.27 5.17
CA ALA A 54 -5.48 2.22 5.38
C ALA A 54 -5.11 3.66 5.01
N ALA A 55 -3.84 3.93 4.71
CA ALA A 55 -3.32 5.25 4.39
C ALA A 55 -4.12 5.94 3.28
N GLU A 56 -4.28 7.25 3.43
CA GLU A 56 -4.74 8.07 2.32
C GLU A 56 -3.60 8.26 1.32
N ILE A 57 -3.89 8.01 0.04
CA ILE A 57 -2.93 8.26 -1.05
C ILE A 57 -3.12 9.71 -1.53
N PRO A 58 -2.19 10.64 -1.24
CA PRO A 58 -2.31 12.05 -1.62
C PRO A 58 -1.91 12.22 -3.09
N ALA A 59 -2.83 11.85 -3.99
CA ALA A 59 -2.63 11.81 -5.44
C ALA A 59 -2.05 13.13 -6.00
N ASP A 60 -2.61 14.26 -5.62
CA ASP A 60 -2.17 15.57 -6.10
C ASP A 60 -0.73 15.89 -5.66
N GLU A 61 -0.34 15.46 -4.45
CA GLU A 61 1.01 15.67 -3.95
C GLU A 61 2.01 14.78 -4.68
N ILE A 62 1.67 13.50 -4.90
CA ILE A 62 2.50 12.59 -5.71
C ILE A 62 2.75 13.18 -7.10
N ALA A 63 1.69 13.66 -7.77
CA ALA A 63 1.80 14.27 -9.09
C ALA A 63 2.63 15.57 -9.09
N ALA A 64 2.64 16.32 -7.99
CA ALA A 64 3.47 17.53 -7.86
C ALA A 64 4.96 17.22 -7.61
N ARG A 65 5.30 16.01 -7.14
CA ARG A 65 6.67 15.64 -6.70
C ARG A 65 7.46 14.84 -7.73
N CYS A 66 6.82 14.29 -8.76
CA CYS A 66 7.48 13.45 -9.76
C CYS A 66 6.86 13.59 -11.16
N GLN A 67 7.58 13.08 -12.17
CA GLN A 67 7.03 12.93 -13.50
C GLN A 67 6.24 11.63 -13.57
N LEU A 68 5.00 11.72 -14.04
CA LEU A 68 4.18 10.55 -14.29
C LEU A 68 4.56 9.98 -15.67
N PRO A 69 4.97 8.70 -15.77
CA PRO A 69 5.31 8.11 -17.06
C PRO A 69 4.10 8.02 -17.99
N PHE A 70 2.88 8.02 -17.43
CA PHE A 70 1.63 8.18 -18.16
C PHE A 70 0.50 8.68 -17.22
N PRO A 71 -0.47 9.48 -17.71
CA PRO A 71 -1.49 10.11 -16.86
C PRO A 71 -2.41 9.15 -16.10
N GLU A 72 -2.62 7.93 -16.63
CA GLU A 72 -3.58 6.95 -16.11
C GLU A 72 -3.16 6.36 -14.75
N ILE A 73 -1.91 6.54 -14.32
CA ILE A 73 -1.41 6.02 -13.04
C ILE A 73 -2.21 6.57 -11.86
N MET A 74 -2.56 7.86 -11.91
CA MET A 74 -3.32 8.47 -10.82
C MET A 74 -4.70 7.83 -10.67
N MET A 75 -5.33 7.45 -11.79
CA MET A 75 -6.59 6.72 -11.77
C MET A 75 -6.40 5.34 -11.14
N ALA A 76 -5.36 4.61 -11.53
CA ALA A 76 -5.04 3.30 -10.97
C ALA A 76 -4.77 3.36 -9.45
N LEU A 77 -4.05 4.37 -8.97
CA LEU A 77 -3.81 4.59 -7.54
C LEU A 77 -5.10 4.84 -6.77
N VAL A 78 -6.00 5.66 -7.31
CA VAL A 78 -7.31 5.94 -6.70
C VAL A 78 -8.18 4.68 -6.66
N ASP A 79 -8.21 3.92 -7.77
CA ASP A 79 -9.00 2.69 -7.91
C ASP A 79 -8.49 1.54 -7.03
N ALA A 80 -7.19 1.54 -6.67
CA ALA A 80 -6.62 0.54 -5.77
C ALA A 80 -7.02 0.74 -4.29
N ARG A 81 -7.41 1.95 -3.87
CA ARG A 81 -7.69 2.28 -2.45
C ARG A 81 -8.71 1.35 -1.77
N PRO A 82 -9.87 1.03 -2.39
CA PRO A 82 -10.84 0.13 -1.75
C PRO A 82 -10.29 -1.28 -1.52
N LEU A 83 -9.43 -1.77 -2.42
CA LEU A 83 -8.82 -3.09 -2.30
C LEU A 83 -7.80 -3.14 -1.15
N LEU A 84 -6.95 -2.11 -1.06
CA LEU A 84 -5.96 -1.97 0.00
C LEU A 84 -6.62 -1.92 1.39
N ARG A 85 -7.69 -1.12 1.54
CA ARG A 85 -8.47 -1.04 2.78
C ARG A 85 -9.13 -2.37 3.17
N ALA A 86 -9.68 -3.11 2.20
CA ALA A 86 -10.28 -4.40 2.47
C ALA A 86 -9.25 -5.43 2.97
N ALA A 87 -8.01 -5.35 2.48
CA ALA A 87 -6.91 -6.19 2.95
C ALA A 87 -6.51 -5.87 4.40
N SER A 88 -6.41 -4.59 4.78
CA SER A 88 -6.14 -4.14 6.17
C SER A 88 -7.21 -4.61 7.17
N ILE A 89 -8.49 -4.59 6.79
CA ILE A 89 -9.58 -5.07 7.65
C ILE A 89 -9.47 -6.59 7.85
N SER A 90 -9.15 -7.32 6.78
CA SER A 90 -9.07 -8.79 6.82
C SER A 90 -7.91 -9.29 7.70
N SER A 91 -6.78 -8.58 7.70
CA SER A 91 -5.65 -8.86 8.58
C SER A 91 -5.98 -8.57 10.05
N SER A 92 -6.66 -7.45 10.32
CA SER A 92 -7.13 -7.06 11.66
C SER A 92 -8.11 -8.06 12.28
N ILE A 93 -9.03 -8.61 11.48
CA ILE A 93 -9.99 -9.63 11.97
C ILE A 93 -9.30 -10.97 12.23
N SER A 94 -8.36 -11.40 11.37
CA SER A 94 -7.62 -12.66 11.57
C SER A 94 -6.73 -12.62 12.81
N SER A 95 -6.07 -11.49 13.09
CA SER A 95 -5.22 -11.34 14.28
C SER A 95 -6.01 -11.29 15.59
N SER A 96 -7.29 -10.89 15.54
CA SER A 96 -8.16 -10.75 16.72
C SER A 96 -8.70 -12.07 17.29
N ASN A 97 -8.52 -13.22 16.62
CA ASN A 97 -9.17 -14.49 17.00
C ASN A 97 -8.26 -15.51 17.72
N SER A 98 -7.05 -15.13 18.16
CA SER A 98 -6.07 -16.05 18.75
C SER A 98 -5.87 -15.93 20.26
N GLY A 99 -6.75 -15.22 20.98
CA GLY A 99 -6.65 -15.15 22.44
C GLY A 99 -7.92 -14.75 23.15
N GLN A 100 -8.84 -15.71 23.35
CA GLN A 100 -9.71 -15.89 24.55
C GLN A 100 -10.57 -17.15 24.36
N ALA A 101 -9.95 -18.32 24.49
CA ALA A 101 -10.64 -19.54 24.90
C ALA A 101 -9.74 -20.23 25.94
N TYR A 102 -10.32 -20.97 26.88
CA TYR A 102 -9.69 -21.61 28.04
C TYR A 102 -9.57 -20.76 29.33
N ALA A 103 -10.71 -20.38 29.91
CA ALA A 103 -10.84 -20.36 31.37
C ALA A 103 -12.32 -20.52 31.76
N GLY A 104 -12.74 -21.74 32.09
CA GLY A 104 -14.11 -21.97 32.57
C GLY A 104 -14.65 -23.40 32.49
N MET A 105 -13.82 -24.43 32.68
CA MET A 105 -14.35 -25.73 33.10
C MET A 105 -14.73 -25.63 34.59
N LEU A 106 -16.01 -25.43 34.87
CA LEU A 106 -16.63 -25.85 36.13
C LEU A 106 -17.95 -26.55 35.77
N GLN A 107 -17.93 -27.88 35.78
CA GLN A 107 -19.14 -28.70 35.77
C GLN A 107 -19.75 -28.66 37.18
N PRO A 108 -21.07 -28.44 37.33
CA PRO A 108 -21.73 -28.72 38.60
C PRO A 108 -22.01 -30.23 38.75
N ALA A 109 -22.08 -30.63 40.01
CA ALA A 109 -22.09 -31.99 40.57
C ALA A 109 -23.25 -32.90 40.13
#